data_AF-A0A318XMH8-F1
#
_entry.id   AF-A0A318XMH8-F1
#
_cell.length_a   1.000
_cell.length_b   1.000
_cell.length_c   1.000
_cell.angle_alpha   90.00
_cell.angle_beta   90.00
_cell.angle_gamma   90.00
#
_symmetry.space_group_name_H-M   'P 1'
#
loop_
_entity.id
_entity.type
_entity.pdbx_description
1 polymer ?
#
loop_
_entity_poly.entity_id
_entity_poly.type
_entity_poly.pdbx_seq_one_letter_code
_entity_poly.pdbx_strand_id
1 'polypeptide(L)' 'MLAFLKDNLSTIIISAVVLAVVILIIINMRKDKKAGKACSCGSECGSCPGSSVCHK' A
#
# COMPACT_ATOMS: atom_id res chain seq x y z
N MET A 1 22.10 -22.23 -21.81
CA MET A 1 21.22 -21.95 -20.65
C MET A 1 21.40 -20.55 -20.06
N LEU A 2 22.62 -20.01 -19.93
CA LEU A 2 22.86 -18.62 -19.46
C LEU A 2 22.39 -17.51 -20.43
N ALA A 3 22.18 -17.82 -21.72
CA ALA A 3 21.68 -16.86 -22.71
C ALA A 3 20.23 -16.41 -22.43
N PHE A 4 19.35 -17.32 -22.03
CA PHE A 4 17.97 -16.98 -21.66
C PHE A 4 17.88 -15.98 -20.51
N LEU A 5 18.83 -16.04 -19.57
CA LEU A 5 18.89 -15.09 -18.46
C LEU A 5 19.41 -13.72 -18.92
N LYS A 6 20.26 -13.66 -19.96
CA LYS A 6 20.74 -12.42 -20.58
C LYS A 6 19.71 -11.75 -21.48
N ASP A 7 18.98 -12.52 -22.28
CA ASP A 7 17.94 -11.96 -23.17
C ASP A 7 16.74 -11.44 -22.38
N ASN A 8 16.40 -12.09 -21.26
CA ASN A 8 15.28 -11.69 -20.39
C ASN A 8 15.72 -10.84 -19.19
N LEU A 9 16.98 -10.41 -19.13
CA LEU A 9 17.52 -9.63 -18.02
C LEU A 9 16.77 -8.29 -17.88
N SER A 10 16.41 -7.67 -19.01
CA SER A 10 15.59 -6.45 -19.03
C SER A 10 14.20 -6.69 -18.43
N THR A 11 13.53 -7.76 -18.83
CA THR A 11 12.21 -8.15 -18.30
C THR A 11 12.27 -8.44 -16.79
N ILE A 12 13.32 -9.09 -16.31
CA ILE A 12 13.53 -9.35 -14.88
C ILE A 12 13.72 -8.05 -14.11
N ILE A 13 14.50 -7.10 -14.63
CA ILE A 13 14.69 -5.78 -14.00
C ILE A 13 13.38 -5.00 -13.95
N ILE A 14 12.65 -4.94 -15.07
CA ILE A 14 11.36 -4.22 -15.15
C ILE A 14 10.34 -4.83 -14.18
N SER A 15 10.22 -6.15 -14.17
CA SER A 15 9.30 -6.84 -13.25
C SER A 15 9.68 -6.62 -11.79
N ALA A 16 10.97 -6.63 -11.44
CA ALA A 16 11.44 -6.33 -10.09
C ALA A 16 11.08 -4.88 -9.66
N VAL A 17 11.25 -3.91 -10.56
CA VAL A 17 10.90 -2.50 -10.29
C VAL A 17 9.41 -2.34 -10.06
N VAL A 18 8.57 -2.92 -10.93
CA VAL A 18 7.11 -2.87 -10.79
C VAL A 18 6.69 -3.50 -9.46
N LEU A 19 7.26 -4.65 -9.12
CA LEU A 19 6.95 -5.37 -7.89
C LEU A 19 7.37 -4.56 -6.65
N ALA A 20 8.53 -3.91 -6.68
CA ALA A 20 8.98 -3.01 -5.62
C ALA A 20 8.03 -1.81 -5.43
N VAL A 21 7.54 -1.20 -6.51
CA VAL A 21 6.57 -0.09 -6.45
C VAL A 21 5.26 -0.56 -5.82
N VAL A 22 4.74 -1.73 -6.23
CA VAL A 22 3.52 -2.29 -5.64
C VAL A 22 3.69 -2.57 -4.14
N ILE A 23 4.82 -3.15 -3.73
CA ILE A 23 5.13 -3.38 -2.31
C ILE A 23 5.18 -2.05 -1.55
N LEU A 24 5.83 -1.02 -2.09
CA LEU A 24 5.90 0.31 -1.49
C LEU A 24 4.51 0.91 -1.29
N ILE A 25 3.62 0.79 -2.27
CA ILE A 25 2.23 1.25 -2.18
C ILE A 25 1.51 0.51 -1.04
N ILE A 26 1.61 -0.82 -0.98
CA ILE A 26 0.97 -1.62 0.08
C ILE A 26 1.53 -1.25 1.46
N ILE A 27 2.84 -1.07 1.59
CA ILE A 27 3.47 -0.66 2.84
C ILE A 27 3.00 0.73 3.24
N ASN A 28 2.95 1.69 2.31
CA ASN A 28 2.41 3.02 2.58
C ASN A 28 0.95 2.95 3.01
N MET A 29 0.10 2.21 2.30
CA MET A 29 -1.29 2.00 2.71
C MET A 29 -1.42 1.37 4.10
N ARG A 30 -0.56 0.40 4.45
CA ARG A 30 -0.55 -0.21 5.80
C ARG A 30 -0.05 0.76 6.86
N LYS A 31 0.98 1.55 6.56
CA LYS A 31 1.52 2.59 7.44
C LYS A 31 0.50 3.70 7.65
N ASP A 32 -0.16 4.16 6.60
CA ASP A 32 -1.24 5.14 6.65
C ASP A 32 -2.41 4.62 7.50
N LYS A 33 -2.82 3.36 7.30
CA LYS A 33 -3.85 2.73 8.14
C LYS A 33 -3.43 2.64 9.61
N LYS A 34 -2.18 2.24 9.89
CA LYS A 34 -1.64 2.15 11.26
C LYS A 34 -1.41 3.51 11.91
N ALA A 35 -1.11 4.54 11.13
CA ALA A 35 -0.96 5.93 11.56
C ALA A 35 -2.32 6.63 11.78
N GLY A 36 -3.44 5.90 11.69
CA GLY A 36 -4.77 6.44 11.96
C GLY A 36 -5.45 7.12 10.76
N LYS A 37 -4.84 7.14 9.56
CA LYS A 37 -5.51 7.60 8.34
C LYS A 37 -6.60 6.63 7.83
N ALA A 38 -6.88 5.54 8.57
CA ALA A 38 -7.96 4.60 8.27
C ALA A 38 -9.36 5.10 8.65
N CYS A 39 -9.48 6.25 9.30
CA CYS A 39 -10.72 6.99 9.44
C CYS A 39 -10.39 8.41 9.02
N SER A 40 -11.04 8.95 7.99
CA SER A 40 -11.11 10.40 7.78
C SER A 40 -11.99 11.05 8.86
N CYS A 41 -11.92 10.52 10.07
CA CYS A 41 -12.54 11.01 11.25
C CYS A 41 -11.39 11.78 11.88
N GLY A 42 -11.24 13.03 11.46
CA GLY A 42 -10.37 13.97 12.16
C GLY A 42 -10.76 14.01 13.63
N SER A 43 -10.09 14.83 14.42
CA SER A 43 -10.41 15.11 15.82
C SER A 43 -11.87 15.56 16.12
N GLU A 44 -12.79 15.43 15.17
CA GLU A 44 -14.23 15.69 15.23
C GLU A 44 -15.06 14.40 15.04
N CYS A 45 -14.68 13.28 15.68
CA CYS A 45 -15.50 12.06 15.72
C CYS A 45 -16.91 12.27 16.32
N GLY A 46 -17.20 13.43 16.93
CA GLY A 46 -18.52 13.78 17.46
C GLY A 46 -19.62 13.93 16.39
N SER A 47 -19.28 14.13 15.11
CA SER A 47 -20.27 14.24 14.00
C SER A 47 -20.04 13.23 12.87
N CYS A 48 -19.21 12.21 13.06
CA CYS A 48 -19.03 11.18 12.05
C CYS A 48 -20.31 10.33 11.90
N PRO A 49 -20.90 10.18 10.71
CA PRO A 49 -22.10 9.36 10.50
C PRO A 49 -21.87 7.86 10.78
N GLY A 50 -20.62 7.43 10.96
CA GLY A 50 -20.24 6.10 11.45
C GLY A 50 -19.91 6.03 12.95
N SER A 51 -20.17 7.08 13.73
CA SER A 51 -19.86 7.14 15.18
C SER A 51 -20.52 6.01 15.98
N SER A 52 -21.73 5.58 15.58
CA SER A 52 -22.46 4.47 16.18
C SER A 52 -21.78 3.10 16.02
N VAL A 53 -20.89 2.96 15.04
CA VAL A 53 -20.14 1.72 14.76
C VAL A 53 -18.71 1.79 15.31
N CYS A 54 -18.11 2.98 15.34
CA CYS A 54 -16.72 3.18 15.76
C CYS A 54 -16.52 3.29 17.29
N HIS A 55 -17.54 3.67 18.06
CA HIS A 55 -17.45 3.87 19.53
C HIS A 55 -18.03 2.71 20.36
N LYS A 56 -18.08 1.50 19.82
CA LYS A 56 -18.47 0.31 20.59
C LYS A 56 -17.26 -0.41 21.19
#